data_AF-A0A3P7K320-F1
#
_entry.id   AF-A0A3P7K320-F1
#
_cell.length_a   1.000
_cell.length_b   1.000
_cell.length_c   1.000
_cell.angle_alpha   90.00
_cell.angle_beta   90.00
_cell.angle_gamma   90.00
#
_symmetry.space_group_name_H-M   'P 1'
#
loop_
_entity.id
_entity.type
_entity.pdbx_description
1 polymer ?
#
loop_
_entity_poly.entity_id
_entity_poly.type
_entity_poly.pdbx_seq_one_letter_code
_entity_poly.pdbx_strand_id
1 'polypeptide(L)'
;MIKRIAARMMRFIRACERGNQHRKSTIRLSSLLGQSPISQDKQITGEEISIAAKVIVQVRQKVLCTPAIIKSMPHLNVRLDKEGLLRCQGRLGRSCLNGAAKHPLMILQNSWLSEAIIRDIHENGHPGIGHTIALVRQVTGFPNYAHNFNNLPYKYPNQSDLPNARVQRSKPFEHVGQDYFGPLSIKVVEETTGKCYGTIITCMITRLIHLD
;
A
#
# COMPACT_ATOMS: atom_id res chain seq x y z
N MET A 1 -16.13 -4.82 -14.44
CA MET A 1 -17.31 -4.16 -15.06
C MET A 1 -17.51 -2.70 -14.60
N ILE A 2 -17.48 -2.40 -13.29
CA ILE A 2 -17.76 -1.05 -12.72
C ILE A 2 -16.83 0.06 -13.25
N LYS A 3 -15.51 -0.21 -13.37
CA LYS A 3 -14.52 0.78 -13.86
C LYS A 3 -14.85 1.28 -15.27
N ARG A 4 -15.36 0.41 -16.15
CA ARG A 4 -15.77 0.78 -17.52
C ARG A 4 -17.03 1.65 -17.53
N ILE A 5 -17.99 1.36 -16.66
CA ILE A 5 -19.19 2.19 -16.51
C ILE A 5 -18.80 3.58 -16.02
N ALA A 6 -17.98 3.65 -14.96
CA ALA A 6 -17.46 4.90 -14.44
C ALA A 6 -16.68 5.69 -15.51
N ALA A 7 -15.84 5.04 -16.32
CA ALA A 7 -15.15 5.68 -17.43
C ALA A 7 -16.11 6.32 -18.45
N ARG A 8 -17.20 5.65 -18.83
CA ARG A 8 -18.24 6.24 -19.70
C ARG A 8 -18.92 7.43 -19.06
N MET A 9 -19.25 7.33 -17.76
CA MET A 9 -19.84 8.45 -17.02
C MET A 9 -18.90 9.65 -16.98
N MET A 10 -17.59 9.44 -16.79
CA MET A 10 -16.61 10.53 -16.79
C MET A 10 -16.52 11.22 -18.17
N ARG A 11 -16.55 10.46 -19.27
CA ARG A 11 -16.62 11.06 -20.62
C ARG A 11 -17.85 11.95 -20.79
N PHE A 12 -19.01 11.47 -20.33
CA PHE A 12 -20.24 12.23 -20.38
C PHE A 12 -20.14 13.53 -19.56
N ILE A 13 -19.67 13.44 -18.32
CA ILE A 13 -19.48 14.61 -17.44
C ILE A 13 -18.55 15.63 -18.09
N ARG A 14 -17.47 15.18 -18.73
CA ARG A 14 -16.55 16.03 -19.51
C ARG A 14 -17.17 16.67 -20.73
N ALA A 15 -18.00 15.93 -21.47
CA ALA A 15 -18.74 16.51 -22.59
C ALA A 15 -19.68 17.62 -22.10
N CYS A 16 -20.34 17.41 -20.95
CA CYS A 16 -21.17 18.42 -20.31
C CYS A 16 -20.39 19.64 -19.80
N GLU A 17 -19.10 19.49 -19.46
CA GLU A 17 -18.25 20.61 -19.03
C GLU A 17 -18.11 21.69 -20.12
N ARG A 18 -18.19 21.34 -21.41
CA ARG A 18 -18.22 22.32 -22.51
C ARG A 18 -19.41 23.29 -22.36
N GLY A 19 -20.52 22.81 -21.82
CA GLY A 19 -21.70 23.61 -21.50
C GLY A 19 -21.53 24.55 -20.30
N ASN A 20 -20.45 24.45 -19.52
CA ASN A 20 -20.16 25.40 -18.43
C ASN A 20 -20.02 26.84 -18.93
N GLN A 21 -19.60 27.04 -20.18
CA GLN A 21 -19.45 28.37 -20.79
C GLN A 21 -20.78 29.14 -20.82
N HIS A 22 -21.91 28.42 -20.80
CA HIS A 22 -23.26 29.00 -20.85
C HIS A 22 -23.99 29.00 -19.50
N ARG A 23 -23.34 28.57 -18.42
CA ARG A 23 -23.96 28.53 -17.08
C ARG A 23 -23.62 29.76 -16.26
N LYS A 24 -24.61 30.25 -15.50
CA LYS A 24 -24.41 31.30 -14.48
C LYS A 24 -23.47 30.86 -13.34
N SER A 25 -23.39 29.56 -13.06
CA SER A 25 -22.47 28.98 -12.07
C SER A 25 -21.55 27.94 -12.73
N THR A 26 -20.24 28.12 -12.59
CA THR A 26 -19.22 27.23 -13.17
C THR A 26 -19.10 25.96 -12.36
N ILE A 27 -19.28 24.79 -12.98
CA ILE A 27 -18.91 23.51 -12.35
C ILE A 27 -17.38 23.36 -12.44
N ARG A 28 -16.71 23.22 -11.30
CA ARG A 28 -15.29 22.87 -11.27
C ARG A 28 -15.11 21.37 -11.10
N LEU A 29 -14.51 20.72 -12.10
CA LEU A 29 -14.14 19.30 -11.99
C LEU A 29 -12.96 19.11 -11.03
N SER A 30 -12.88 17.93 -10.40
CA SER A 30 -11.67 17.56 -9.67
C SER A 30 -10.50 17.38 -10.64
N SER A 31 -9.27 17.57 -10.16
CA SER A 31 -8.05 17.42 -10.97
C SER A 31 -8.02 16.09 -11.74
N LEU A 32 -8.45 15.00 -11.10
CA LEU A 32 -8.49 13.66 -11.67
C LEU A 32 -9.51 13.52 -12.80
N LEU A 33 -10.72 14.06 -12.63
CA LEU A 33 -11.72 14.16 -13.70
C LEU A 33 -11.21 15.06 -14.84
N GLY A 34 -10.51 16.14 -14.47
CA GLY A 34 -9.79 17.09 -15.32
C GLY A 34 -8.54 16.53 -16.03
N GLN A 35 -8.18 15.25 -15.82
CA GLN A 35 -7.16 14.54 -16.61
C GLN A 35 -7.67 13.46 -17.58
N SER A 36 -8.91 12.96 -17.44
CA SER A 36 -9.52 11.96 -18.36
C SER A 36 -9.48 12.39 -19.86
N PRO A 37 -8.91 11.62 -20.79
CA PRO A 37 -8.90 12.02 -22.20
C PRO A 37 -10.33 12.21 -22.74
N ILE A 38 -10.52 13.21 -23.62
CA ILE A 38 -11.77 13.42 -24.33
C ILE A 38 -11.66 12.66 -25.66
N SER A 39 -11.92 11.35 -25.63
CA SER A 39 -12.02 10.57 -26.87
C SER A 39 -13.49 10.39 -27.27
N GLN A 40 -13.76 10.54 -28.57
CA GLN A 40 -15.04 10.22 -29.21
C GLN A 40 -15.12 8.75 -29.63
N ASP A 41 -14.06 7.96 -29.46
CA ASP A 41 -14.04 6.57 -29.85
C ASP A 41 -15.07 5.75 -29.08
N LYS A 42 -15.65 4.76 -29.74
CA LYS A 42 -16.65 3.88 -29.11
C LYS A 42 -16.04 2.98 -28.01
N GLN A 43 -14.74 2.70 -28.09
CA GLN A 43 -14.01 1.90 -27.12
C GLN A 43 -13.40 2.75 -26.00
N ILE A 44 -13.34 2.18 -24.80
CA ILE A 44 -12.74 2.81 -23.62
C ILE A 44 -11.29 2.35 -23.53
N THR A 45 -10.38 3.30 -23.37
CA THR A 45 -8.93 3.05 -23.25
C THR A 45 -8.54 2.57 -21.85
N GLY A 46 -7.36 1.95 -21.72
CA GLY A 46 -6.81 1.54 -20.42
C GLY A 46 -6.57 2.72 -19.49
N GLU A 47 -6.16 3.88 -20.02
CA GLU A 47 -5.95 5.10 -19.24
C GLU A 47 -7.26 5.59 -18.62
N GLU A 48 -8.35 5.61 -19.37
CA GLU A 48 -9.66 6.01 -18.85
C GLU A 48 -10.16 5.07 -17.76
N ILE A 49 -9.91 3.76 -17.91
CA ILE A 49 -10.24 2.76 -16.88
C ILE A 49 -9.40 3.00 -15.61
N SER A 50 -8.13 3.35 -15.77
CA SER A 50 -7.22 3.65 -14.65
C SER A 50 -7.65 4.92 -13.90
N ILE A 51 -7.95 5.99 -14.63
CA ILE A 51 -8.48 7.24 -14.07
C ILE A 51 -9.84 7.00 -13.39
N ALA A 52 -10.73 6.21 -14.01
CA ALA A 52 -12.03 5.88 -13.43
C ALA A 52 -11.88 5.13 -12.11
N ALA A 53 -10.94 4.18 -12.02
CA ALA A 53 -10.66 3.46 -10.80
C ALA A 53 -10.23 4.42 -9.67
N LYS A 54 -9.34 5.37 -9.97
CA LYS A 54 -8.93 6.41 -9.02
C LYS A 54 -10.08 7.32 -8.59
N VAL A 55 -10.94 7.75 -9.52
CA VAL A 55 -12.11 8.60 -9.20
C VAL A 55 -13.09 7.87 -8.27
N ILE A 56 -13.37 6.58 -8.51
CA ILE A 56 -14.22 5.77 -7.62
C ILE A 56 -13.65 5.78 -6.19
N VAL A 57 -12.33 5.57 -6.06
CA VAL A 57 -11.65 5.62 -4.75
C VAL A 57 -11.76 7.00 -4.13
N GLN A 58 -11.50 8.07 -4.89
CA GLN A 58 -11.58 9.45 -4.41
C GLN A 58 -12.97 9.78 -3.86
N VAL A 59 -14.03 9.42 -4.60
CA VAL A 59 -15.42 9.64 -4.16
C VAL A 59 -15.68 8.86 -2.87
N ARG A 60 -15.25 7.59 -2.79
CA ARG A 60 -15.45 6.78 -1.59
C ARG A 60 -14.69 7.33 -0.38
N GLN A 61 -13.46 7.81 -0.58
CA GLN A 61 -12.65 8.45 0.46
C GLN A 61 -13.31 9.73 0.98
N LYS A 62 -13.85 10.58 0.10
CA LYS A 62 -14.57 11.80 0.53
C LYS A 62 -15.78 11.50 1.40
N VAL A 63 -16.50 10.42 1.10
CA VAL A 63 -17.70 10.02 1.85
C VAL A 63 -17.36 9.35 3.17
N LEU A 64 -16.34 8.48 3.20
CA LEU A 64 -16.07 7.64 4.36
C LEU A 64 -14.88 8.08 5.23
N CYS A 65 -13.86 8.72 4.68
CA CYS A 65 -12.62 9.03 5.39
C CYS A 65 -12.72 10.40 6.05
N THR A 66 -13.57 10.50 7.07
CA THR A 66 -13.69 11.73 7.86
C THR A 66 -12.39 12.02 8.64
N PRO A 67 -12.14 13.28 9.04
CA PRO A 67 -10.96 13.62 9.85
C PRO A 67 -10.85 12.79 11.14
N ALA A 68 -11.99 12.43 11.76
CA ALA A 68 -12.03 11.56 12.94
C ALA A 68 -11.52 10.15 12.64
N ILE A 69 -11.93 9.56 11.52
CA ILE A 69 -11.48 8.24 11.06
C ILE A 69 -9.99 8.28 10.70
N ILE A 70 -9.52 9.32 10.03
CA ILE A 70 -8.09 9.45 9.71
C ILE A 70 -7.25 9.57 11.00
N LYS A 71 -7.73 10.35 11.98
CA LYS A 71 -7.06 10.56 13.26
C LYS A 71 -7.03 9.28 14.12
N SER A 72 -7.98 8.36 13.97
CA SER A 72 -7.98 7.08 14.68
C SER A 72 -6.98 6.06 14.12
N MET A 73 -6.35 6.34 12.96
CA MET A 73 -5.37 5.46 12.32
C MET A 73 -3.99 6.11 12.14
N PRO A 74 -3.33 6.59 13.22
CA PRO A 74 -2.05 7.27 13.12
C PRO A 74 -0.93 6.35 12.59
N HIS A 75 -1.05 5.04 12.83
CA HIS A 75 -0.09 4.03 12.40
C HIS A 75 -0.03 3.83 10.87
N LEU A 76 -1.05 4.28 10.12
CA LEU A 76 -1.05 4.20 8.65
C LEU A 76 -0.37 5.38 7.97
N ASN A 77 -0.03 6.43 8.73
CA ASN A 77 0.59 7.67 8.22
C ASN A 77 -0.09 8.12 6.93
N VAL A 78 -1.42 8.33 7.01
CA VAL A 78 -2.25 8.66 5.85
C VAL A 78 -1.94 10.08 5.38
N ARG A 79 -1.63 10.24 4.10
CA ARG A 79 -1.33 11.54 3.48
C ARG A 79 -2.12 11.74 2.20
N LEU A 80 -2.45 13.00 1.92
CA LEU A 80 -3.07 13.39 0.66
C LEU A 80 -1.99 13.50 -0.42
N ASP A 81 -2.23 12.91 -1.59
CA ASP A 81 -1.34 13.05 -2.74
C ASP A 81 -1.70 14.25 -3.64
N LYS A 82 -0.92 14.45 -4.71
CA LYS A 82 -1.14 15.52 -5.69
C LYS A 82 -2.45 15.38 -6.48
N GLU A 83 -3.02 14.17 -6.53
CA GLU A 83 -4.28 13.86 -7.21
C GLU A 83 -5.49 14.02 -6.27
N GLY A 84 -5.26 14.36 -4.99
CA GLY A 84 -6.31 14.48 -3.98
C GLY A 84 -6.83 13.12 -3.50
N LEU A 85 -5.99 12.08 -3.51
CA LEU A 85 -6.26 10.75 -2.97
C LEU A 85 -5.51 10.56 -1.66
N LEU A 86 -6.17 9.92 -0.69
CA LEU A 86 -5.53 9.50 0.55
C LEU A 86 -4.70 8.23 0.30
N ARG A 87 -3.44 8.26 0.71
CA ARG A 87 -2.48 7.16 0.59
C ARG A 87 -1.84 6.83 1.92
N CYS A 88 -1.55 5.56 2.15
CA CYS A 88 -0.80 5.10 3.32
C CYS A 88 0.70 5.25 3.05
N GLN A 89 1.41 5.98 3.91
CA GLN A 89 2.85 6.18 3.74
C GLN A 89 3.66 5.28 4.69
N GLY A 90 4.06 4.13 4.17
CA GLY A 90 4.96 3.19 4.84
C GLY A 90 6.44 3.58 4.72
N ARG A 91 7.32 2.60 4.99
CA ARG A 91 8.78 2.77 5.04
C ARG A 91 9.52 2.23 3.80
N LEU A 92 8.79 2.09 2.69
CA LEU A 92 9.30 1.50 1.44
C LEU A 92 9.77 2.57 0.44
N GLY A 93 9.99 3.82 0.85
CA GLY A 93 10.36 4.92 -0.06
C GLY A 93 11.63 4.63 -0.88
N ARG A 94 12.57 3.90 -0.28
CA ARG A 94 13.85 3.47 -0.87
C ARG A 94 13.81 2.20 -1.73
N SER A 95 12.64 1.55 -1.85
CA SER A 95 12.48 0.33 -2.66
C SER A 95 12.49 0.61 -4.18
N CYS A 96 12.65 -0.44 -4.99
CA CYS A 96 12.49 -0.37 -6.44
C CYS A 96 11.03 -0.54 -6.91
N LEU A 97 10.06 -0.47 -6.00
CA LEU A 97 8.63 -0.58 -6.32
C LEU A 97 8.13 0.66 -7.06
N ASN A 98 7.01 0.52 -7.78
CA ASN A 98 6.33 1.66 -8.35
C ASN A 98 5.76 2.57 -7.24
N GLY A 99 5.52 3.85 -7.55
CA GLY A 99 5.03 4.82 -6.56
C GLY A 99 3.71 4.41 -5.91
N ALA A 100 2.82 3.75 -6.66
CA ALA A 100 1.56 3.22 -6.16
C ALA A 100 1.76 2.13 -5.10
N ALA A 101 2.70 1.20 -5.27
CA ALA A 101 2.98 0.16 -4.27
C ALA A 101 3.81 0.69 -3.09
N LYS A 102 4.64 1.72 -3.30
CA LYS A 102 5.32 2.42 -2.18
C LYS A 102 4.31 3.15 -1.28
N HIS A 103 3.30 3.77 -1.89
CA HIS A 103 2.28 4.59 -1.24
C HIS A 103 0.88 4.16 -1.70
N PRO A 104 0.39 3.01 -1.22
CA PRO A 104 -0.86 2.46 -1.71
C PRO A 104 -2.07 3.27 -1.24
N LEU A 105 -3.17 3.16 -1.98
CA LEU A 105 -4.40 3.92 -1.71
C LEU A 105 -4.99 3.50 -0.36
N MET A 106 -5.34 4.47 0.47
CA MET A 106 -6.03 4.20 1.72
C MET A 106 -7.47 3.76 1.40
N ILE A 107 -7.81 2.52 1.74
CA ILE A 107 -9.14 1.96 1.56
C ILE A 107 -9.59 1.34 2.86
N LEU A 108 -10.78 1.71 3.31
CA LEU A 108 -11.40 1.14 4.49
C LEU A 108 -11.76 -0.32 4.24
N GLN A 109 -11.45 -1.15 5.23
CA GLN A 109 -11.78 -2.57 5.23
C GLN A 109 -13.29 -2.79 5.26
N ASN A 110 -13.71 -4.02 4.93
CA ASN A 110 -15.10 -4.47 4.98
C ASN A 110 -16.06 -3.52 4.25
N SER A 111 -15.57 -2.89 3.20
CA SER A 111 -16.37 -2.04 2.33
C SER A 111 -16.62 -2.75 1.01
N TRP A 112 -17.74 -2.42 0.37
CA TRP A 112 -18.04 -2.91 -0.98
C TRP A 112 -16.87 -2.65 -1.95
N LEU A 113 -16.15 -1.54 -1.77
CA LEU A 113 -15.02 -1.16 -2.62
C LEU A 113 -13.81 -2.07 -2.37
N SER A 114 -13.50 -2.40 -1.11
CA SER A 114 -12.43 -3.36 -0.82
C SER A 114 -12.74 -4.74 -1.40
N GLU A 115 -13.97 -5.24 -1.26
CA GLU A 115 -14.39 -6.51 -1.86
C GLU A 115 -14.34 -6.46 -3.39
N ALA A 116 -14.81 -5.37 -4.00
CA ALA A 116 -14.78 -5.21 -5.44
C ALA A 116 -13.34 -5.20 -5.99
N ILE A 117 -12.38 -4.59 -5.27
CA ILE A 117 -10.97 -4.58 -5.66
C ILE A 117 -10.35 -5.97 -5.52
N ILE A 118 -10.59 -6.66 -4.40
CA ILE A 118 -10.06 -8.01 -4.17
C ILE A 118 -10.59 -8.95 -5.25
N ARG A 119 -11.89 -8.90 -5.52
CA ARG A 119 -12.53 -9.71 -6.56
C ARG A 119 -12.02 -9.38 -7.96
N ASP A 120 -11.87 -8.11 -8.32
CA ASP A 120 -11.35 -7.71 -9.63
C ASP A 120 -9.90 -8.19 -9.85
N ILE A 121 -9.07 -8.20 -8.80
CA ILE A 121 -7.70 -8.74 -8.85
C ILE A 121 -7.72 -10.27 -8.91
N HIS A 122 -8.61 -10.92 -8.16
CA HIS A 122 -8.73 -12.38 -8.17
C HIS A 122 -9.30 -12.92 -9.49
N GLU A 123 -10.32 -12.27 -10.06
CA GLU A 123 -10.87 -12.64 -11.37
C GLU A 123 -9.86 -12.40 -12.50
N ASN A 124 -8.88 -11.53 -12.30
CA ASN A 124 -7.80 -11.29 -13.25
C ASN A 124 -6.73 -12.39 -13.16
N GLY A 125 -7.02 -13.53 -13.77
CA GLY A 125 -6.08 -14.65 -13.90
C GLY A 125 -6.10 -15.65 -12.73
N HIS A 126 -7.11 -15.58 -11.86
CA HIS A 126 -7.33 -16.52 -10.75
C HIS A 126 -6.07 -16.84 -9.91
N PRO A 127 -5.29 -15.82 -9.48
CA PRO A 127 -4.15 -16.06 -8.63
C PRO A 127 -4.58 -16.72 -7.31
N GLY A 128 -3.73 -17.61 -6.80
CA GLY A 128 -3.91 -18.16 -5.46
C GLY A 128 -3.95 -17.07 -4.39
N ILE A 129 -4.37 -17.43 -3.17
CA ILE A 129 -4.65 -16.48 -2.09
C ILE A 129 -3.43 -15.58 -1.78
N GLY A 130 -2.25 -16.17 -1.62
CA GLY A 130 -1.03 -15.42 -1.31
C GLY A 130 -0.65 -14.41 -2.41
N HIS A 131 -0.81 -14.80 -3.67
CA HIS A 131 -0.53 -13.92 -4.81
C HIS A 131 -1.59 -12.81 -4.92
N THR A 132 -2.87 -13.13 -4.71
CA THR A 132 -3.95 -12.13 -4.65
C THR A 132 -3.67 -11.08 -3.58
N ILE A 133 -3.32 -11.49 -2.36
CA ILE A 133 -2.96 -10.58 -1.26
C ILE A 133 -1.77 -9.68 -1.64
N ALA A 134 -0.75 -10.24 -2.30
CA ALA A 134 0.42 -9.48 -2.74
C ALA A 134 0.04 -8.40 -3.77
N LEU A 135 -0.77 -8.74 -4.77
CA LEU A 135 -1.25 -7.80 -5.79
C LEU A 135 -2.13 -6.71 -5.18
N VAL A 136 -3.04 -7.09 -4.29
CA VAL A 136 -3.91 -6.17 -3.57
C VAL A 136 -3.09 -5.16 -2.76
N ARG A 137 -2.06 -5.60 -2.04
CA ARG A 137 -1.16 -4.71 -1.27
C ARG A 137 -0.36 -3.72 -2.12
N GLN A 138 -0.15 -4.00 -3.40
CA GLN A 138 0.49 -3.04 -4.32
C GLN A 138 -0.44 -1.88 -4.71
N VAL A 139 -1.74 -2.05 -4.55
CA VAL A 139 -2.74 -1.03 -4.94
C VAL A 139 -3.36 -0.37 -3.71
N THR A 140 -3.61 -1.14 -2.65
CA THR A 140 -4.38 -0.72 -1.47
C THR A 140 -3.61 -0.91 -0.18
N GLY A 141 -3.57 0.15 0.63
CA GLY A 141 -3.09 0.14 2.00
C GLY A 141 -4.27 -0.19 2.90
N PHE A 142 -4.53 -1.49 3.09
CA PHE A 142 -5.48 -1.87 4.13
C PHE A 142 -4.85 -1.62 5.50
N PRO A 143 -5.58 -1.00 6.45
CA PRO A 143 -5.24 -1.18 7.85
C PRO A 143 -5.23 -2.68 8.08
N ASN A 144 -4.08 -3.29 8.36
CA ASN A 144 -4.18 -4.59 9.02
C ASN A 144 -4.85 -4.31 10.36
N TYR A 145 -5.77 -5.18 10.78
CA TYR A 145 -6.21 -5.20 12.16
C TYR A 145 -4.94 -5.24 13.01
N ALA A 146 -4.58 -4.10 13.61
CA ALA A 146 -3.77 -4.15 14.80
C ALA A 146 -4.56 -5.11 15.69
N HIS A 147 -3.98 -6.26 16.02
CA HIS A 147 -4.52 -7.09 17.09
C HIS A 147 -4.90 -6.15 18.21
N ASN A 148 -6.07 -6.35 18.82
CA ASN A 148 -6.47 -5.62 20.02
C ASN A 148 -5.40 -5.86 21.09
N PHE A 149 -4.32 -5.09 21.02
CA PHE A 149 -3.32 -5.01 22.05
C PHE A 149 -4.04 -4.22 23.12
N ASN A 150 -4.55 -4.94 24.12
CA ASN A 150 -5.21 -4.36 25.29
C ASN A 150 -4.27 -3.40 26.06
N ASN A 151 -2.99 -3.32 25.67
CA ASN A 151 -2.01 -2.34 26.12
C ASN A 151 -1.67 -1.37 24.98
N LEU A 152 -1.69 -0.07 25.28
CA LEU A 152 -1.15 0.95 24.39
C LEU A 152 0.32 0.62 24.08
N PRO A 153 0.69 0.34 22.81
CA PRO A 153 2.08 0.08 22.47
C PRO A 153 2.92 1.32 22.81
N TYR A 154 4.14 1.09 23.29
CA TYR A 154 5.11 2.17 23.52
C TYR A 154 5.20 3.04 22.25
N LYS A 155 5.06 4.36 22.41
CA LYS A 155 5.07 5.28 21.27
C LYS A 155 6.48 5.35 20.71
N TYR A 156 6.76 4.55 19.69
CA TYR A 156 7.99 4.64 18.94
C TYR A 156 8.11 6.00 18.26
N PRO A 157 9.32 6.58 18.17
CA PRO A 157 9.55 7.78 17.39
C PRO A 157 9.25 7.51 15.91
N ASN A 158 9.01 8.59 15.16
CA ASN A 158 8.81 8.50 13.71
C ASN A 158 10.03 7.81 13.07
N GLN A 159 9.80 6.65 12.45
CA GLN A 159 10.86 5.88 11.82
C GLN A 159 11.06 6.33 10.38
N SER A 160 12.32 6.48 9.97
CA SER A 160 12.68 6.75 8.57
C SER A 160 12.47 5.52 7.68
N ASP A 161 12.57 5.74 6.37
CA ASP A 161 12.54 4.66 5.37
C ASP A 161 13.55 3.55 5.70
N LEU A 162 13.19 2.32 5.37
CA LEU A 162 14.08 1.18 5.51
C LEU A 162 15.32 1.35 4.63
N PRO A 163 16.51 0.88 5.06
CA PRO A 163 17.74 1.01 4.29
C PRO A 163 17.65 0.25 2.96
N ASN A 164 18.36 0.74 1.93
CA ASN A 164 18.35 0.17 0.58
C ASN A 164 18.60 -1.35 0.58
N ALA A 165 19.56 -1.80 1.39
CA ALA A 165 19.94 -3.21 1.54
C ALA A 165 18.77 -4.14 1.93
N ARG A 166 17.69 -3.60 2.54
CA ARG A 166 16.52 -4.38 2.94
C ARG A 166 15.39 -4.36 1.90
N VAL A 167 15.34 -3.35 1.04
CA VAL A 167 14.16 -3.06 0.19
C VAL A 167 14.45 -3.02 -1.30
N GLN A 168 15.72 -3.13 -1.69
CA GLN A 168 16.13 -3.30 -3.08
C GLN A 168 16.45 -4.77 -3.35
N ARG A 169 16.25 -5.20 -4.60
CA ARG A 169 16.64 -6.54 -5.03
C ARG A 169 18.16 -6.63 -5.09
N SER A 170 18.74 -7.65 -4.46
CA SER A 170 20.17 -7.95 -4.52
C SER A 170 20.38 -9.47 -4.48
N LYS A 171 21.63 -9.92 -4.69
CA LYS A 171 21.95 -11.35 -4.75
C LYS A 171 21.96 -11.97 -3.34
N PRO A 172 21.74 -13.29 -3.21
CA PRO A 172 21.96 -13.99 -1.95
C PRO A 172 23.34 -13.66 -1.38
N PHE A 173 23.39 -13.43 -0.06
CA PHE A 173 24.59 -13.06 0.70
C PHE A 173 25.27 -11.71 0.35
N GLU A 174 24.68 -10.90 -0.53
CA GLU A 174 25.21 -9.56 -0.82
C GLU A 174 25.05 -8.59 0.36
N HIS A 175 24.01 -8.79 1.16
CA HIS A 175 23.78 -8.07 2.42
C HIS A 175 23.54 -9.09 3.53
N VAL A 176 24.43 -9.06 4.53
CA VAL A 176 24.42 -9.99 5.67
C VAL A 176 24.35 -9.19 6.96
N GLY A 177 23.51 -9.63 7.88
CA GLY A 177 23.51 -9.19 9.27
C GLY A 177 24.30 -10.17 10.11
N GLN A 178 25.09 -9.66 11.05
CA GLN A 178 25.81 -10.45 12.04
C GLN A 178 25.42 -9.94 13.43
N ASP A 179 25.08 -10.85 14.32
CA ASP A 179 24.77 -10.56 15.72
C ASP A 179 25.44 -11.62 16.61
N TYR A 180 25.69 -11.28 17.87
CA TYR A 180 26.28 -12.20 18.84
C TYR A 180 25.33 -12.39 20.01
N PHE A 181 25.24 -13.60 20.53
CA PHE A 181 24.44 -13.91 21.71
C PHE A 181 25.24 -14.70 22.73
N GLY A 182 24.90 -14.49 24.00
CA GLY A 182 25.56 -15.12 25.12
C GLY A 182 25.88 -14.11 26.24
N PRO A 183 26.61 -14.54 27.27
CA PRO A 183 27.12 -15.90 27.46
C PRO A 183 26.00 -16.92 27.75
N LEU A 184 26.06 -18.08 27.11
CA LEU A 184 25.28 -19.27 27.44
C LEU A 184 26.07 -20.17 28.37
N SER A 185 25.42 -20.66 29.44
CA SER A 185 26.03 -21.66 30.33
C SER A 185 25.95 -23.04 29.70
N ILE A 186 27.10 -23.63 29.39
CA ILE A 186 27.21 -24.98 28.85
C ILE A 186 27.87 -25.91 29.88
N LYS A 187 27.55 -27.20 29.84
CA LYS A 187 28.32 -28.21 30.59
C LYS A 187 29.52 -28.61 29.75
N VAL A 188 30.73 -28.42 30.30
CA VAL A 188 31.99 -28.85 29.65
C VAL A 188 32.34 -30.26 30.13
N VAL A 189 32.16 -30.52 31.43
CA VAL A 189 32.31 -31.83 32.09
C VAL A 189 31.20 -31.95 33.15
N GLU A 190 30.93 -33.16 33.68
CA GLU A 190 29.82 -33.46 34.61
C GLU A 190 29.63 -32.41 35.74
N GLU A 191 30.73 -31.84 36.26
CA GLU A 191 30.71 -30.84 37.33
C GLU A 191 31.23 -29.45 36.92
N THR A 192 31.66 -29.27 35.67
CA THR A 192 32.25 -28.01 35.20
C THR A 192 31.33 -27.32 34.19
N THR A 193 30.85 -26.13 34.57
CA THR A 193 30.11 -25.26 33.65
C THR A 193 31.06 -24.27 32.99
N GLY A 194 30.90 -24.10 31.68
CA GLY A 194 31.63 -23.14 30.86
C GLY A 194 30.70 -22.10 30.27
N LYS A 195 31.28 -21.08 29.64
CA LYS A 195 30.55 -20.06 28.89
C LYS A 195 30.76 -20.28 27.40
N CYS A 196 29.68 -20.28 26.65
CA CYS A 196 29.68 -20.28 25.19
C CYS A 196 29.06 -18.97 24.70
N TYR A 197 29.59 -18.45 23.60
CA TYR A 197 28.97 -17.37 22.84
C TYR A 197 28.65 -17.93 21.46
N GLY A 198 27.49 -17.56 20.93
CA GLY A 198 27.12 -17.89 19.57
C GLY A 198 27.06 -16.65 18.69
N THR A 199 27.22 -16.86 17.39
CA THR A 199 27.09 -15.85 16.35
C THR A 199 25.89 -16.18 15.47
N ILE A 200 25.06 -15.19 15.19
CA ILE A 200 23.95 -15.28 14.24
C ILE A 200 24.38 -14.56 12.97
N ILE A 201 24.48 -15.29 11.86
CA ILE A 201 24.74 -14.73 10.54
C ILE A 201 23.48 -14.90 9.71
N THR A 202 22.89 -13.81 9.24
CA THR A 202 21.65 -13.85 8.45
C THR A 202 21.76 -13.13 7.11
N CYS A 203 21.35 -13.80 6.04
CA CYS A 203 21.22 -13.13 4.74
C CYS A 203 19.94 -12.28 4.71
N MET A 204 20.07 -10.98 4.43
CA MET A 204 18.92 -10.06 4.40
C MET A 204 17.91 -10.36 3.29
N ILE A 205 18.32 -11.10 2.24
CA ILE A 205 17.49 -11.38 1.06
C ILE A 205 16.75 -12.72 1.20
N THR A 206 17.48 -13.80 1.45
CA THR A 206 16.86 -15.13 1.58
C THR A 206 16.28 -15.37 2.96
N ARG A 207 16.65 -14.53 3.95
CA ARG A 207 16.41 -14.78 5.39
C ARG A 207 16.97 -16.10 5.88
N LEU A 208 17.98 -16.64 5.17
CA LEU A 208 18.75 -17.77 5.65
C LEU A 208 19.49 -17.34 6.92
N ILE A 209 19.50 -18.23 7.92
CA ILE A 209 20.17 -18.04 9.20
C ILE A 209 21.20 -19.14 9.36
N HIS A 210 22.42 -18.76 9.69
CA HIS A 210 23.50 -19.64 10.14
C HIS A 210 23.83 -19.27 11.59
N LEU A 211 23.98 -20.30 12.42
CA LEU A 211 24.37 -20.18 13.82
C LEU A 211 25.73 -20.86 13.96
N ASP A 212 26.68 -20.14 14.51
CA ASP A 212 28.04 -20.60 14.84
C ASP A 212 28.26 -20.53 16.34
#